data_AF-A0A0M8VAR6-F1
#
_entry.id   AF-A0A0M8VAR6-F1
#
_cell.length_a   1.000
_cell.length_b   1.000
_cell.length_c   1.000
_cell.angle_alpha   90.00
_cell.angle_beta   90.00
_cell.angle_gamma   90.00
#
_symmetry.space_group_name_H-M   'P 1'
#
loop_
_entity.id
_entity.type
_entity.pdbx_description
1 polymer ?
#
loop_
_entity_poly.entity_id
_entity_poly.type
_entity_poly.pdbx_seq_one_letter_code
_entity_poly.pdbx_strand_id
1 'polypeptide(L)' 'YPLEETGQAAYDVHRNLHQGKVGVLCLAPEEGLGVRDEEMRAQHIHAINRFRESTNAPRVEEEAPRS' A
#
# COMPACT_ATOMS: atom_id res chain seq x y z
N TYR A 1 4.01 4.95 2.36
CA TYR A 1 4.44 6.36 2.34
C TYR A 1 5.68 6.52 3.20
N PRO A 2 6.72 7.23 2.75
CA PRO A 2 7.79 7.73 3.61
C PRO A 2 7.24 8.80 4.58
N LEU A 3 8.01 9.13 5.62
CA LEU A 3 7.55 10.05 6.68
C LEU A 3 7.15 11.43 6.13
N GLU A 4 7.87 11.91 5.12
CA GLU A 4 7.66 13.18 4.45
C GLU A 4 6.29 13.24 3.74
N GLU A 5 5.73 12.09 3.37
CA GLU A 5 4.45 11.97 2.66
C GLU A 5 3.26 11.64 3.59
N THR A 6 3.42 11.80 4.90
CA THR A 6 2.34 11.56 5.88
C THR A 6 1.07 12.36 5.56
N GLY A 7 1.22 13.57 5.01
CA GLY A 7 0.07 14.38 4.57
C GLY A 7 -0.74 13.72 3.45
N GLN A 8 -0.06 13.09 2.49
CA GLN A 8 -0.72 12.36 1.40
C GLN A 8 -1.42 11.11 1.93
N ALA A 9 -0.78 10.36 2.83
CA ALA A 9 -1.39 9.22 3.50
C ALA A 9 -2.69 9.60 4.23
N ALA A 10 -2.72 10.74 4.93
CA ALA A 10 -3.90 11.24 5.62
C ALA A 10 -5.01 11.66 4.65
N TYR A 11 -4.66 12.32 3.54
CA TYR A 11 -5.63 12.70 2.49
C TYR A 11 -6.29 11.46 1.88
N ASP A 12 -5.51 10.43 1.60
CA ASP A 12 -5.97 9.21 0.96
C ASP A 12 -6.92 8.39 1.85
N VAL A 13 -6.70 8.40 3.17
CA VAL A 13 -7.67 7.88 4.15
C VAL A 13 -8.92 8.75 4.21
N HIS A 14 -8.76 10.08 4.28
CA HIS A 14 -9.88 11.02 4.40
C HIS A 14 -10.86 10.93 3.22
N ARG A 15 -10.34 10.64 2.02
CA ARG A 15 -11.11 10.48 0.79
C ARG A 15 -11.59 9.04 0.55
N ASN A 16 -11.33 8.11 1.47
CA ASN A 16 -11.63 6.68 1.34
C ASN A 16 -11.06 6.06 0.05
N LEU A 17 -9.87 6.50 -0.38
CA LEU A 17 -9.26 6.06 -1.65
C LEU A 17 -8.53 4.72 -1.53
N HIS A 18 -8.38 4.19 -0.32
CA HIS A 18 -7.70 2.92 -0.07
C HIS A 18 -8.59 1.97 0.72
N GLN A 19 -8.48 0.68 0.42
CA GLN A 19 -9.12 -0.36 1.22
C GLN A 19 -8.14 -0.89 2.27
N GLY A 20 -8.53 -0.83 3.54
CA GLY A 20 -7.71 -1.31 4.65
C GLY A 20 -6.99 -0.18 5.38
N LYS A 21 -5.71 -0.39 5.70
CA LYS A 21 -4.89 0.55 6.49
C LYS A 21 -3.76 1.13 5.64
N VAL A 22 -3.44 2.39 5.90
CA VAL A 22 -2.28 3.07 5.32
C VAL A 22 -1.14 3.12 6.34
N GLY A 23 0.05 2.65 5.92
CA GLY A 23 1.27 2.68 6.74
C GLY A 23 2.25 3.78 6.32
N VAL A 24 2.95 4.35 7.30
CA VAL A 24 4.01 5.35 7.11
C VAL A 24 5.32 4.82 7.69
N LEU A 25 6.39 4.89 6.89
CA LEU A 25 7.75 4.57 7.34
C LEU A 25 8.30 5.77 8.12
N CYS A 26 8.58 5.59 9.42
CA CYS A 26 9.17 6.63 10.26
C CYS A 26 10.71 6.52 10.28
N LEU A 27 11.26 5.78 11.24
CA LEU A 27 12.71 5.51 11.32
C LEU A 27 13.13 4.28 10.50
N ALA A 28 12.16 3.50 10.01
CA ALA A 28 12.44 2.35 9.16
C ALA A 28 12.82 2.84 7.75
N PRO A 29 14.01 2.48 7.23
CA PRO A 29 14.46 2.96 5.92
C PRO A 29 13.67 2.34 4.76
N GLU A 30 13.10 1.15 4.94
CA GLU A 30 12.33 0.44 3.92
C GLU A 30 11.27 -0.49 4.53
N GLU A 31 10.35 -0.96 3.69
CA GLU A 31 9.37 -1.98 4.08
C GLU A 31 10.02 -3.35 4.33
N GLY A 32 9.34 -4.22 5.09
CA GLY A 32 9.76 -5.61 5.26
C GLY A 32 10.78 -5.85 6.38
N LEU A 33 11.24 -4.80 7.06
CA LEU A 33 12.13 -4.90 8.22
C LEU A 33 11.38 -5.24 9.52
N GLY A 34 12.11 -5.77 10.50
CA GLY A 34 11.64 -5.95 11.88
C GLY A 34 11.08 -7.33 12.25
N VAL A 35 10.99 -8.25 11.28
CA VAL A 35 10.58 -9.65 11.53
C VAL A 35 11.78 -10.41 12.10
N ARG A 36 11.58 -11.11 13.22
CA ARG A 36 12.62 -11.94 13.87
C ARG A 36 12.37 -13.45 13.75
N ASP A 37 11.12 -13.81 13.45
CA ASP A 37 10.69 -15.18 13.19
C ASP A 37 10.11 -15.24 11.78
N GLU A 38 10.94 -15.66 10.85
CA GLU A 38 10.57 -15.74 9.43
C GLU A 38 9.66 -16.94 9.13
N GLU A 39 9.80 -18.03 9.88
CA GLU A 39 9.02 -19.25 9.68
C GLU A 39 7.54 -19.02 10.01
N MET A 40 7.26 -18.39 11.15
CA MET A 40 5.88 -18.03 11.52
C MET A 40 5.29 -17.02 10.52
N ARG A 41 6.09 -16.06 10.05
CA ARG A 41 5.63 -15.10 9.04
C ARG A 41 5.30 -15.78 7.71
N ALA A 42 6.13 -16.74 7.27
CA ALA A 42 5.92 -17.46 6.01
C ALA A 42 4.60 -18.23 6.03
N GLN A 43 4.25 -18.87 7.16
CA GLN A 43 2.98 -19.61 7.31
C GLN A 43 1.74 -18.71 7.13
N HIS A 44 1.83 -17.44 7.49
CA HIS A 44 0.70 -16.51 7.46
C HIS A 44 0.77 -15.45 6.34
N ILE A 45 1.72 -15.56 5.42
CA ILE A 45 2.03 -14.49 4.45
C ILE A 45 0.82 -14.08 3.60
N HIS A 46 -0.03 -15.03 3.20
CA HIS A 46 -1.23 -14.76 2.42
C HIS A 46 -2.28 -13.97 3.19
N ALA A 47 -2.45 -14.26 4.48
CA ALA A 47 -3.39 -13.53 5.33
C ALA A 47 -2.89 -12.11 5.62
N ILE A 48 -1.57 -11.96 5.82
CA ILE A 48 -0.91 -10.66 6.05
C ILE A 48 -1.05 -9.74 4.83
N ASN A 49 -0.83 -10.26 3.62
CA ASN A 49 -0.86 -9.47 2.39
C ASN A 49 -2.27 -9.29 1.78
N ARG A 50 -3.34 -9.72 2.47
CA ARG A 50 -4.72 -9.70 1.94
C ARG A 50 -5.19 -8.33 1.41
N PHE A 51 -4.75 -7.25 2.04
CA PHE A 51 -5.15 -5.89 1.70
C PHE A 51 -4.12 -5.15 0.84
N ARG A 52 -3.07 -5.84 0.37
CA ARG A 52 -2.17 -5.24 -0.61
C ARG A 52 -2.90 -5.20 -1.96
N GLU A 53 -2.86 -4.05 -2.60
CA GLU A 53 -3.28 -3.93 -3.98
C GLU A 53 -2.37 -4.82 -4.84
N SER A 54 -2.95 -5.82 -5.51
CA SER A 54 -2.22 -6.64 -6.47
C SER A 54 -1.83 -5.76 -7.65
N THR A 55 -0.55 -5.51 -7.83
CA THR A 55 -0.01 -4.61 -8.85
C THR A 55 -0.59 -4.86 -10.25
N ASN A 56 -1.14 -3.80 -10.86
CA ASN A 56 -1.40 -3.56 -12.29
C ASN A 56 -2.46 -4.40 -13.03
N ALA A 57 -3.68 -3.87 -13.12
CA ALA A 57 -4.46 -3.93 -14.37
C ALA A 57 -4.24 -2.61 -15.12
N PRO A 58 -3.98 -2.61 -16.44
CA PRO A 58 -3.85 -1.37 -17.20
C PRO A 58 -5.15 -0.56 -17.06
N ARG A 59 -5.03 0.69 -16.61
CA ARG A 59 -6.11 1.67 -16.76
C ARG A 59 -6.36 1.77 -18.26
N VAL A 60 -7.49 1.25 -18.72
CA VAL A 60 -7.95 1.45 -20.10
C VAL A 60 -7.93 2.95 -20.36
N GLU A 61 -7.13 3.38 -21.33
CA GLU A 61 -7.10 4.77 -21.79
C GLU A 61 -8.53 5.14 -22.21
N GLU A 62 -9.13 6.06 -21.48
CA GLU A 62 -10.43 6.62 -21.81
C GLU A 62 -10.22 7.48 -23.06
N GLU A 63 -10.75 7.00 -24.20
CA GLU A 63 -10.82 7.72 -25.47
C GLU A 63 -11.36 9.14 -25.23
N ALA A 64 -10.52 10.14 -25.49
CA ALA A 64 -10.98 11.52 -25.58
C ALA A 64 -12.05 11.65 -26.68
N PRO A 65 -13.17 12.34 -26.43
CA PRO A 65 -14.15 12.59 -27.48
C PRO A 65 -13.50 13.49 -28.54
N ARG A 66 -13.38 12.97 -29.77
CA ARG A 66 -13.11 13.80 -30.94
C ARG A 66 -14.28 14.77 -31.09
N SER A 67 -13.99 16.07 -31.06
CA SER A 67 -14.82 17.13 -31.62
C SER A 67 -13.95 17.93 -32.59
#